data_AF-A0A413W181-F1
#
_entry.id   AF-A0A413W181-F1
#
_cell.length_a   1.000
_cell.length_b   1.000
_cell.length_c   1.000
_cell.angle_alpha   90.00
_cell.angle_beta   90.00
_cell.angle_gamma   90.00
#
_symmetry.space_group_name_H-M   'P 1'
#
loop_
_entity.id
_entity.type
_entity.pdbx_description
1 polymer ?
#
loop_
_entity_poly.entity_id
_entity_poly.type
_entity_poly.pdbx_seq_one_letter_code
_entity_poly.pdbx_strand_id
1 'polypeptide(L)' 'MKKSISISIRVSEEELDKFKQAARLEAYASYSEFVRRTALIEAAKIIKKNENEGA' A
#
# COMPACT_ATOMS: atom_id res chain seq x y z
N MET A 1 9.25 23.21 -2.56
CA MET A 1 9.18 22.20 -1.48
C MET A 1 8.03 21.25 -1.80
N LYS A 2 8.29 19.96 -2.05
CA LYS A 2 7.20 18.98 -2.14
C LYS A 2 6.69 18.75 -0.71
N LYS A 3 5.45 19.16 -0.43
CA LYS A 3 4.83 18.92 0.88
C LYS A 3 4.66 17.42 1.04
N SER A 4 5.27 16.84 2.07
CA SER A 4 4.99 15.47 2.48
C SER A 4 3.66 15.46 3.24
N ILE A 5 2.72 14.62 2.81
CA ILE A 5 1.43 14.42 3.47
C ILE A 5 1.46 13.05 4.12
N SER A 6 1.19 12.97 5.42
CA SER A 6 1.12 11.71 6.15
C SER A 6 -0.26 11.07 6.00
N ILE A 7 -0.29 9.74 5.87
CA ILE A 7 -1.51 8.95 5.85
C ILE A 7 -1.52 8.10 7.13
N SER A 8 -2.59 8.22 7.91
CA SER A 8 -2.81 7.41 9.12
C SER A 8 -3.96 6.45 8.86
N ILE A 9 -3.77 5.17 9.16
CA ILE A 9 -4.80 4.14 9.07
C ILE A 9 -5.03 3.52 10.45
N ARG A 10 -6.28 3.15 10.75
CA ARG A 10 -6.63 2.35 11.92
C ARG A 10 -6.74 0.91 11.51
N VAL A 11 -6.09 0.03 12.26
CA VAL A 11 -6.09 -1.41 12.04
C VAL A 11 -6.14 -2.13 13.37
N SER A 12 -6.71 -3.33 13.34
CA SER A 12 -6.66 -4.29 14.43
C SER A 12 -5.26 -4.91 14.56
N GLU A 13 -5.04 -5.63 15.66
CA GLU A 13 -3.80 -6.36 15.89
C GLU A 13 -3.59 -7.48 14.86
N GLU A 14 -4.66 -8.19 14.48
CA GLU A 14 -4.63 -9.25 13.47
C GLU A 14 -4.23 -8.72 12.08
N GLU A 15 -4.77 -7.57 11.67
CA GLU A 15 -4.40 -6.92 10.41
C GLU A 15 -2.94 -6.46 10.40
N LEU A 16 -2.46 -5.92 11.54
CA LEU A 16 -1.07 -5.53 11.68
C LEU A 16 -0.12 -6.74 11.57
N ASP A 17 -0.49 -7.89 12.15
CA ASP A 17 0.32 -9.11 12.04
C ASP A 17 0.40 -9.61 10.60
N LYS A 18 -0.72 -9.58 9.86
CA LYS A 18 -0.74 -9.89 8.42
C LYS A 18 0.22 -8.99 7.63
N PHE A 19 0.26 -7.69 7.90
CA PHE A 19 1.21 -6.79 7.24
C PHE A 19 2.66 -7.11 7.58
N LYS A 20 2.95 -7.44 8.84
CA LYS A 20 4.31 -7.84 9.26
C LYS A 20 4.74 -9.14 8.58
N GLN A 21 3.85 -10.13 8.52
CA GLN A 21 4.13 -11.40 7.87
C GLN A 21 4.36 -11.20 6.37
N ALA A 22 3.47 -10.46 5.68
CA ALA A 22 3.60 -10.19 4.25
C ALA A 22 4.88 -9.39 3.93
N ALA A 23 5.21 -8.38 4.74
CA ALA A 23 6.45 -7.62 4.59
C ALA A 23 7.70 -8.51 4.69
N ARG A 24 7.71 -9.49 5.61
CA ARG A 24 8.82 -10.46 5.73
C ARG A 24 8.92 -11.37 4.52
N LEU A 25 7.78 -11.90 4.04
CA LEU A 25 7.74 -12.80 2.89
C LEU A 25 8.22 -12.14 1.60
N GLU A 26 7.84 -10.88 1.40
CA GLU A 26 8.21 -10.07 0.24
C GLU A 26 9.53 -9.30 0.44
N ALA A 27 10.26 -9.57 1.53
CA ALA A 27 11.55 -8.96 1.87
C ALA A 27 11.57 -7.41 1.91
N TYR A 28 10.46 -6.79 2.35
CA TYR A 28 10.41 -5.35 2.61
C TYR A 28 11.13 -4.99 3.91
N ALA A 29 11.68 -3.77 4.00
CA ALA A 29 12.40 -3.32 5.19
C ALA A 29 11.47 -3.08 6.40
N SER A 30 10.18 -2.81 6.15
CA SER A 30 9.18 -2.64 7.21
C SER A 30 7.75 -2.89 6.72
N TYR A 31 6.83 -3.18 7.64
CA TYR A 31 5.40 -3.29 7.31
C TYR A 31 4.83 -1.96 6.79
N SER A 32 5.32 -0.81 7.26
CA SER A 32 4.89 0.51 6.76
C SER A 32 5.31 0.73 5.31
N GLU A 33 6.50 0.26 4.93
CA GLU A 33 6.94 0.28 3.53
C GLU A 33 6.06 -0.63 2.67
N PHE A 34 5.82 -1.85 3.13
CA PHE A 34 4.94 -2.80 2.46
C PHE A 34 3.55 -2.20 2.20
N VAL A 35 2.90 -1.66 3.22
CA VAL A 35 1.56 -1.04 3.10
C VAL A 35 1.57 0.10 2.08
N ARG A 36 2.56 1.00 2.16
CA ARG A 36 2.67 2.13 1.23
C ARG A 36 2.87 1.67 -0.22
N ARG A 37 3.77 0.71 -0.45
CA ARG A 37 4.10 0.22 -1.80
C ARG A 37 2.91 -0.50 -2.43
N THR A 38 2.28 -1.40 -1.68
CA THR A 38 1.11 -2.14 -2.13
C THR A 38 -0.06 -1.21 -2.44
N ALA A 39 -0.34 -0.22 -1.58
CA ALA A 39 -1.40 0.76 -1.84
C ALA A 39 -1.17 1.56 -3.13
N LEU A 40 0.07 1.97 -3.42
CA LEU A 40 0.42 2.69 -4.65
C LEU A 40 0.29 1.80 -5.89
N ILE A 41 0.71 0.53 -5.80
CA ILE A 41 0.58 -0.44 -6.90
C ILE A 41 -0.89 -0.66 -7.22
N GLU A 42 -1.73 -0.87 -6.20
CA GLU A 42 -3.15 -1.12 -6.41
C GLU A 42 -3.88 0.12 -6.95
N ALA A 43 -3.56 1.30 -6.43
CA ALA A 43 -4.08 2.56 -6.97
C ALA A 43 -3.72 2.73 -8.46
N ALA A 44 -2.47 2.45 -8.84
CA ALA A 44 -2.04 2.53 -10.24
C ALA A 44 -2.78 1.53 -11.14
N LYS A 45 -3.02 0.31 -10.68
CA LYS A 45 -3.81 -0.70 -11.42
C LYS A 45 -5.26 -0.23 -11.63
N ILE A 46 -5.90 0.33 -10.60
CA ILE A 46 -7.28 0.82 -10.68
C ILE A 46 -7.38 1.99 -11.67
N ILE A 47 -6.47 2.97 -11.59
CA ILE A 47 -6.43 4.10 -12.52
C ILE A 47 -6.29 3.61 -13.95
N LYS A 48 -5.28 2.77 -14.22
CA LYS A 48 -5.02 2.21 -15.55
C LYS A 48 -6.22 1.41 -16.09
N LYS A 49 -6.89 0.64 -15.23
CA LYS A 49 -8.08 -0.13 -15.62
C LYS A 49 -9.20 0.80 -16.11
N ASN A 50 -9.49 1.86 -15.37
CA ASN A 50 -10.57 2.80 -15.71
C ASN A 50 -10.23 3.68 -16.91
N GLU A 51 -8.95 4.03 -17.12
CA GLU A 51 -8.50 4.73 -18.33
C GLU A 51 -8.68 3.88 -19.60
N ASN A 52 -8.49 2.56 -19.50
CA ASN A 52 -8.62 1.64 -20.62
C ASN A 52 -10.07 1.19 -20.88
N GLU A 53 -10.94 1.17 -19.87
CA GLU A 53 -12.36 0.80 -20.01
C GLU A 53 -13.24 1.97 -20.50
N GLY A 54 -12.70 3.20 -20.53
CA GLY A 54 -13.37 4.40 -21.05
C GLY A 54 -12.99 4.79 -22.48
N ALA A 55 -12.29 3.92 -23.23
CA ALA A 55 -11.84 4.14 -24.61
C ALA A 55 -12.63 3.31 -25.63
#